data_AF-A0A5K7S3N8-F1
#
_entry.id   AF-A0A5K7S3N8-F1
#
_cell.length_a   1.000
_cell.length_b   1.000
_cell.length_c   1.000
_cell.angle_alpha   90.00
_cell.angle_beta   90.00
_cell.angle_gamma   90.00
#
_symmetry.space_group_name_H-M   'P 1'
#
loop_
_entity.id
_entity.type
_entity.pdbx_description
1 polymer ?
#
loop_
_entity_poly.entity_id
_entity_poly.type
_entity_poly.pdbx_seq_one_letter_code
_entity_poly.pdbx_strand_id
1 'polypeptide(L)'
;MGKSNVAEKTVNGTEVAEVSPVAPTMTVVKEEKVEEAARKLTLEERIQRVEDLSLLIDRWKTLNDSRRKLQTFQIGADSLSSVISLRDSNGNEFKTSNSAVISSVIDEMKRTLDVKIHDVEELINL
;
A
#
# COMPACT_ATOMS: atom_id res chain seq x y z
N MET A 1 39.85 5.20 99.02
CA MET A 1 39.01 4.06 98.58
C MET A 1 38.93 4.19 97.07
N GLY A 2 39.46 3.31 96.22
CA GLY A 2 39.15 1.88 96.02
C GLY A 2 38.67 1.73 94.56
N LYS A 3 39.56 1.60 93.58
CA LYS A 3 39.96 0.37 92.85
C LYS A 3 38.87 -0.32 91.99
N SER A 4 39.18 -0.44 90.68
CA SER A 4 38.84 -1.52 89.73
C SER A 4 37.42 -1.66 89.13
N ASN A 5 37.27 -1.15 87.89
CA ASN A 5 37.22 -1.88 86.60
C ASN A 5 36.61 -3.31 86.52
N VAL A 6 35.85 -3.63 85.43
CA VAL A 6 36.02 -4.80 84.47
C VAL A 6 34.76 -5.16 83.61
N ALA A 7 35.00 -5.50 82.32
CA ALA A 7 34.21 -6.30 81.31
C ALA A 7 32.84 -5.77 80.78
N GLU A 8 32.47 -5.83 79.48
CA GLU A 8 32.58 -6.84 78.37
C GLU A 8 31.65 -8.08 78.57
N LYS A 9 30.93 -8.69 77.58
CA LYS A 9 31.04 -8.73 76.10
C LYS A 9 29.79 -9.36 75.38
N THR A 10 29.48 -8.95 74.14
CA THR A 10 28.81 -9.69 72.99
C THR A 10 27.34 -10.21 73.03
N VAL A 11 26.44 -9.77 72.10
CA VAL A 11 25.90 -10.45 70.85
C VAL A 11 24.67 -11.37 71.10
N ASN A 12 23.56 -11.45 70.32
CA ASN A 12 23.01 -10.80 69.08
C ASN A 12 21.44 -10.77 69.19
N GLY A 13 20.57 -10.35 68.24
CA GLY A 13 20.67 -9.75 66.89
C GLY A 13 19.46 -10.14 65.98
N THR A 14 18.80 -9.20 65.27
CA THR A 14 17.69 -9.45 64.29
C THR A 14 17.57 -8.30 63.27
N GLU A 15 16.87 -8.52 62.16
CA GLU A 15 17.04 -7.97 60.80
C GLU A 15 16.10 -6.78 60.42
N VAL A 16 16.34 -6.22 59.21
CA VAL A 16 15.41 -5.55 58.26
C VAL A 16 15.52 -4.02 58.04
N ALA A 17 15.52 -3.64 56.75
CA ALA A 17 15.29 -2.34 56.10
C ALA A 17 16.44 -1.29 56.01
N GLU A 18 17.17 -1.36 54.89
CA GLU A 18 17.98 -0.29 54.30
C GLU A 18 17.40 0.11 52.94
N VAL A 19 17.32 1.41 52.61
CA VAL A 19 17.47 1.95 51.23
C VAL A 19 17.72 3.45 51.25
N SER A 20 18.68 3.92 50.44
CA SER A 20 18.98 5.33 50.16
C SER A 20 19.28 5.49 48.66
N PRO A 21 18.73 6.51 47.97
CA PRO A 21 19.22 6.93 46.65
C PRO A 21 19.62 8.42 46.62
N VAL A 22 20.89 8.82 46.46
CA VAL A 22 21.68 8.97 45.20
C VAL A 22 21.00 9.61 43.97
N ALA A 23 21.77 10.46 43.29
CA ALA A 23 21.35 11.42 42.28
C ALA A 23 21.11 10.83 40.87
N PRO A 24 20.28 11.48 40.03
CA PRO A 24 19.94 10.97 38.71
C PRO A 24 21.10 11.12 37.72
N THR A 25 21.57 9.99 37.19
CA THR A 25 22.48 9.96 36.03
C THR A 25 21.65 9.69 34.77
N MET A 26 21.74 10.56 33.76
CA MET A 26 21.02 10.37 32.49
C MET A 26 21.63 9.23 31.68
N THR A 27 20.99 8.07 31.68
CA THR A 27 21.27 6.99 30.73
C THR A 27 20.74 7.36 29.36
N VAL A 28 21.65 7.56 28.39
CA VAL A 28 21.28 7.65 26.97
C VAL A 28 20.80 6.27 26.54
N VAL A 29 19.48 6.11 26.39
CA VAL A 29 18.89 4.93 25.76
C VAL A 29 19.32 4.95 24.30
N LYS A 30 20.25 4.06 23.96
CA LYS A 30 20.59 3.77 22.56
C LYS A 30 19.35 3.13 21.94
N GLU A 31 18.64 3.86 21.09
CA GLU A 31 17.56 3.31 20.29
C GLU A 31 18.12 2.18 19.43
N GLU A 32 17.79 0.94 19.80
CA GLU A 32 17.94 -0.18 18.90
C GLU A 32 16.96 0.04 17.75
N LYS A 33 17.47 0.62 16.67
CA LYS A 33 16.87 0.55 15.35
C LYS A 33 16.75 -0.93 15.00
N VAL A 34 15.64 -1.54 15.38
CA VAL A 34 15.22 -2.86 14.92
C VAL A 34 15.11 -2.73 13.41
N GLU A 35 16.15 -3.17 12.70
CA GLU A 35 16.06 -3.41 11.28
C GLU A 35 14.92 -4.40 11.08
N GLU A 36 13.87 -3.92 10.41
CA GLU A 36 12.69 -4.69 10.05
C GLU A 36 13.11 -5.70 8.97
N ALA A 37 13.85 -6.73 9.41
CA ALA A 37 14.32 -7.82 8.60
C ALA A 37 13.09 -8.51 8.03
N ALA A 38 12.85 -8.25 6.74
CA ALA A 38 11.64 -8.58 6.02
C ALA A 38 11.07 -9.93 6.47
N ARG A 39 9.90 -9.90 7.14
CA ARG A 39 9.17 -11.12 7.46
C ARG A 39 9.04 -11.91 6.17
N LYS A 40 9.64 -13.11 6.14
CA LYS A 40 9.47 -14.01 5.00
C LYS A 40 8.00 -14.37 4.94
N LEU A 41 7.28 -13.78 3.99
CA LEU A 41 5.89 -14.11 3.67
C LEU A 41 5.72 -15.63 3.69
N THR A 42 4.70 -16.09 4.38
CA THR A 42 4.29 -17.49 4.45
C THR A 42 3.95 -18.01 3.06
N LEU A 43 3.86 -19.34 2.90
CA LEU A 43 3.53 -19.92 1.60
C LEU A 43 2.14 -19.46 1.12
N GLU A 44 1.18 -19.36 2.03
CA GLU A 44 -0.19 -18.90 1.76
C GLU A 44 -0.21 -17.45 1.25
N GLU A 45 0.45 -16.52 1.95
CA GLU A 45 0.53 -15.11 1.56
C GLU A 45 1.22 -14.94 0.19
N ARG A 46 2.17 -15.82 -0.17
CA ARG A 46 2.80 -15.83 -1.50
C ARG A 46 1.85 -16.33 -2.59
N ILE A 47 1.04 -17.34 -2.30
CA ILE A 47 0.04 -17.86 -3.24
C ILE A 47 -1.00 -16.79 -3.52
N GLN A 48 -1.59 -16.19 -2.47
CA GLN A 48 -2.56 -15.10 -2.59
C GLN A 48 -1.99 -13.93 -3.42
N ARG A 49 -0.75 -13.51 -3.13
CA ARG A 49 -0.07 -12.44 -3.87
C ARG A 49 0.07 -12.74 -5.37
N VAL A 50 0.32 -14.00 -5.74
CA VAL A 50 0.43 -14.42 -7.15
C VAL A 50 -0.95 -14.46 -7.82
N GLU A 51 -2.01 -14.87 -7.11
CA GLU A 51 -3.38 -14.84 -7.61
C GLU A 51 -3.86 -13.40 -7.85
N ASP A 52 -3.65 -12.50 -6.88
CA ASP A 52 -3.98 -11.08 -6.97
C ASP A 52 -3.26 -10.41 -8.16
N LEU A 53 -1.95 -10.67 -8.30
CA LEU A 53 -1.16 -10.17 -9.44
C LEU A 53 -1.64 -10.74 -10.78
N SER A 54 -2.06 -12.02 -10.82
CA SER A 54 -2.59 -12.64 -12.05
C SER A 54 -3.89 -11.95 -12.48
N LEU A 55 -4.78 -11.64 -11.52
CA LEU A 55 -6.02 -10.90 -11.78
C LEU A 55 -5.75 -9.48 -12.29
N LEU A 56 -4.77 -8.78 -11.71
CA LEU A 56 -4.35 -7.44 -12.18
C LEU A 56 -3.77 -7.49 -13.59
N ILE A 57 -2.93 -8.49 -13.89
CA ILE A 57 -2.35 -8.70 -15.23
C ILE A 57 -3.44 -8.95 -16.29
N ASP A 58 -4.44 -9.77 -16.00
CA ASP A 58 -5.53 -10.04 -16.95
C ASP A 58 -6.46 -8.84 -17.14
N ARG A 59 -6.66 -8.02 -16.10
CA ARG A 59 -7.31 -6.71 -16.20
C ARG A 59 -6.53 -5.76 -17.10
N TRP A 60 -5.20 -5.69 -16.92
CA TRP A 60 -4.31 -4.86 -17.74
C TRP A 60 -4.35 -5.27 -19.22
N LYS A 61 -4.25 -6.58 -19.52
CA LYS A 61 -4.37 -7.11 -20.91
C LYS A 61 -5.69 -6.65 -21.55
N THR A 62 -6.80 -6.80 -20.83
CA THR A 62 -8.14 -6.45 -21.32
C THR A 62 -8.28 -4.95 -21.64
N LEU A 63 -7.71 -4.08 -20.80
CA LEU A 63 -7.66 -2.63 -21.03
C LEU A 63 -6.76 -2.27 -22.22
N ASN A 64 -5.56 -2.87 -22.29
CA ASN A 64 -4.59 -2.62 -23.36
C ASN A 64 -5.11 -3.07 -24.73
N ASP A 65 -5.73 -4.25 -24.82
CA ASP A 65 -6.40 -4.72 -26.05
C ASP A 65 -7.53 -3.80 -26.49
N SER A 66 -8.31 -3.27 -25.53
CA SER A 66 -9.35 -2.27 -25.83
C SER A 66 -8.74 -0.96 -26.35
N ARG A 67 -7.61 -0.52 -25.77
CA ARG A 67 -6.88 0.68 -26.18
C ARG A 67 -6.28 0.54 -27.58
N ARG A 68 -5.74 -0.63 -27.92
CA ARG A 68 -5.23 -0.98 -29.25
C ARG A 68 -6.32 -0.95 -30.31
N LYS A 69 -7.47 -1.59 -30.05
CA LYS A 69 -8.64 -1.56 -30.95
C LYS A 69 -9.11 -0.13 -31.22
N LEU A 70 -9.16 0.72 -30.19
CA LEU A 70 -9.52 2.13 -30.31
C LEU A 70 -8.48 2.96 -31.09
N GLN A 71 -7.18 2.63 -30.97
CA GLN A 71 -6.12 3.27 -31.75
C GLN A 71 -6.16 2.90 -33.23
N THR A 72 -6.59 1.68 -33.58
CA THR A 72 -6.79 1.27 -34.98
C THR A 72 -8.07 1.82 -35.63
N PHE A 73 -8.94 2.48 -34.86
CA PHE A 73 -10.21 3.01 -35.36
C PHE A 73 -9.99 4.28 -36.19
N GLN A 74 -9.88 4.12 -37.51
CA GLN A 74 -9.78 5.26 -38.43
C GLN A 74 -11.17 5.87 -38.68
N ILE A 75 -11.31 7.15 -38.35
CA ILE A 75 -12.40 7.97 -38.86
C ILE A 75 -12.03 8.32 -40.31
N GLY A 76 -12.81 7.86 -41.28
CA GLY A 76 -12.56 8.20 -42.69
C GLY A 76 -12.68 9.70 -42.92
N ALA A 77 -11.81 10.24 -43.78
CA ALA A 77 -11.71 11.67 -44.05
C ALA A 77 -13.04 12.31 -44.50
N ASP A 78 -13.91 11.51 -45.09
CA ASP A 78 -15.14 11.93 -45.75
C ASP A 78 -16.31 12.18 -44.76
N SER A 79 -16.09 11.97 -43.45
CA SER A 79 -17.09 12.04 -42.35
C SER A 79 -18.29 11.07 -42.42
N LEU A 80 -18.55 10.48 -43.58
CA LEU A 80 -19.70 9.60 -43.86
C LEU A 80 -19.45 8.12 -43.51
N SER A 81 -18.20 7.72 -43.28
CA SER A 81 -17.81 6.31 -43.09
C SER A 81 -18.02 5.76 -41.68
N SER A 82 -18.28 6.62 -40.70
CA SER A 82 -18.15 6.30 -39.28
C SER A 82 -19.39 6.73 -38.50
N VAL A 83 -19.95 5.79 -37.72
CA VAL A 83 -21.12 6.01 -36.88
C VAL A 83 -20.80 5.49 -35.50
N ILE A 84 -21.08 6.28 -34.46
CA ILE A 84 -21.07 5.80 -33.08
C ILE A 84 -22.52 5.55 -32.64
N SER A 85 -22.74 4.44 -31.94
CA SER A 85 -24.03 4.06 -31.35
C SER A 85 -23.82 3.75 -29.88
N LEU A 86 -24.44 4.52 -29.00
CA LEU A 86 -24.50 4.24 -27.57
C LEU A 86 -25.88 3.67 -27.24
N ARG A 87 -25.90 2.46 -26.68
CA ARG A 87 -27.13 1.81 -26.23
C ARG A 87 -27.11 1.67 -24.71
N ASP A 88 -28.19 2.11 -24.08
CA ASP A 88 -28.44 1.93 -22.65
C ASP A 88 -29.15 0.59 -22.38
N SER A 89 -29.01 0.11 -21.14
CA SER A 89 -29.76 -0.99 -20.52
C SER A 89 -31.27 -0.96 -20.78
N ASN A 90 -31.87 0.23 -20.82
CA ASN A 90 -33.29 0.44 -21.12
C ASN A 90 -33.65 0.30 -22.61
N GLY A 91 -32.69 -0.06 -23.48
CA GLY A 91 -32.89 -0.21 -24.93
C GLY A 91 -32.83 1.11 -25.72
N ASN A 92 -32.75 2.26 -25.03
CA ASN A 92 -32.55 3.57 -25.65
C ASN A 92 -31.23 3.60 -26.41
N GLU A 93 -31.23 4.19 -27.62
CA GLU A 93 -30.07 4.18 -28.51
C GLU A 93 -29.81 5.59 -29.08
N PHE A 94 -28.64 6.14 -28.78
CA PHE A 94 -28.14 7.40 -29.33
C PHE A 94 -27.16 7.10 -30.47
N LYS A 95 -27.42 7.65 -31.65
CA LYS A 95 -26.57 7.49 -32.85
C LYS A 95 -26.14 8.83 -33.40
N THR A 96 -24.89 8.93 -33.83
CA THR A 96 -24.40 10.08 -34.59
C THR A 96 -23.30 9.69 -35.58
N SER A 97 -23.31 10.36 -36.73
CA SER A 97 -22.25 10.31 -37.76
C SER A 97 -21.42 11.59 -37.80
N ASN A 98 -21.59 12.50 -36.83
CA ASN A 98 -20.83 13.75 -36.78
C ASN A 98 -19.37 13.45 -36.40
N SER A 99 -18.45 13.65 -37.34
CA SER A 99 -17.02 13.35 -37.16
C SER A 99 -16.39 14.09 -35.98
N ALA A 100 -16.77 15.34 -35.70
CA ALA A 100 -16.24 16.09 -34.56
C ALA A 100 -16.67 15.49 -33.22
N VAL A 101 -17.93 15.07 -33.12
CA VAL A 101 -18.46 14.38 -31.92
C VAL A 101 -17.78 13.01 -31.75
N ILE A 102 -17.64 12.25 -32.84
CA ILE A 102 -16.98 10.93 -32.83
C ILE A 102 -15.51 11.07 -32.38
N SER A 103 -14.76 12.03 -32.93
CA SER A 103 -13.37 12.31 -32.51
C SER A 103 -13.28 12.63 -31.02
N SER A 104 -14.13 13.54 -30.52
CA SER A 104 -14.13 13.92 -29.10
C SER A 104 -14.44 12.75 -28.17
N VAL A 105 -15.39 11.88 -28.54
CA VAL A 105 -15.71 10.68 -27.74
C VAL A 105 -14.56 9.69 -27.76
N ILE A 106 -13.95 9.46 -28.94
CA ILE A 106 -12.79 8.56 -29.08
C ILE A 106 -11.61 9.05 -28.23
N ASP A 107 -11.32 10.35 -28.21
CA ASP A 107 -10.18 10.89 -27.45
C ASP A 107 -10.41 10.84 -25.94
N GLU A 108 -11.64 11.07 -25.45
CA GLU A 108 -11.96 10.88 -24.04
C GLU A 108 -11.95 9.39 -23.64
N MET A 109 -12.38 8.48 -24.52
CA MET A 109 -12.24 7.03 -24.32
C MET A 109 -10.77 6.60 -24.26
N LYS A 110 -9.89 7.13 -25.13
CA LYS A 110 -8.44 6.90 -25.07
C LYS A 110 -7.87 7.34 -23.73
N ARG A 111 -8.14 8.58 -23.32
CA ARG A 111 -7.69 9.16 -22.05
C ARG A 111 -8.15 8.34 -20.85
N THR A 112 -9.42 7.92 -20.83
CA THR A 112 -9.99 7.08 -19.75
C THR A 112 -9.31 5.72 -19.67
N LEU A 113 -8.98 5.11 -20.82
CA LEU A 113 -8.25 3.85 -20.86
C LEU A 113 -6.79 4.03 -20.42
N ASP A 114 -6.11 5.10 -20.84
CA ASP A 114 -4.72 5.37 -20.47
C ASP A 114 -4.57 5.55 -18.95
N VAL A 115 -5.46 6.31 -18.30
CA VAL A 115 -5.51 6.45 -16.83
C VAL A 115 -5.72 5.08 -16.17
N LYS A 116 -6.72 4.30 -16.61
CA LYS A 116 -7.00 2.98 -16.01
C LYS A 116 -5.90 1.94 -16.23
N ILE A 117 -5.15 2.04 -17.33
CA ILE A 117 -3.98 1.20 -17.57
C ILE A 117 -2.88 1.58 -16.57
N HIS A 118 -2.61 2.88 -16.41
CA HIS A 118 -1.64 3.39 -15.45
C HIS A 118 -1.98 3.01 -14.00
N ASP A 119 -3.24 3.19 -13.56
CA ASP A 119 -3.71 2.78 -12.23
C ASP A 119 -3.43 1.29 -11.94
N VAL A 120 -3.59 0.42 -12.96
CA VAL A 120 -3.34 -1.02 -12.82
C VAL A 120 -1.84 -1.34 -12.87
N GLU A 121 -1.05 -0.60 -13.64
CA GLU A 121 0.41 -0.72 -13.65
C GLU A 121 1.02 -0.31 -12.30
N GLU A 122 0.53 0.75 -11.66
CA GLU A 122 0.94 1.12 -10.30
C GLU A 122 0.63 0.00 -9.29
N LEU A 123 -0.56 -0.60 -9.34
CA LEU A 123 -0.95 -1.72 -8.48
C LEU A 123 -0.14 -3.01 -8.70
N ILE A 124 0.49 -3.18 -9.86
CA ILE A 124 1.38 -4.32 -10.16
C ILE A 124 2.83 -4.04 -9.70
N ASN A 125 3.25 -2.77 -9.70
CA ASN A 125 4.60 -2.34 -9.32
C ASN A 125 4.79 -2.12 -7.81
N LEU A 126 3.68 -2.02 -7.05
CA LEU A 126 3.61 -2.10 -5.58
C LEU A 126 3.67 -3.56 -5.11
#